data_AF-A0A2P7B819-F1
#
_entry.id   AF-A0A2P7B819-F1
#
_cell.length_a   1.000
_cell.length_b   1.000
_cell.length_c   1.000
_cell.angle_alpha   90.00
_cell.angle_beta   90.00
_cell.angle_gamma   90.00
#
_symmetry.space_group_name_H-M   'P 1'
#
loop_
_entity.id
_entity.type
_entity.pdbx_description
1 polymer ?
#
loop_
_entity_poly.entity_id
_entity_poly.type
_entity_poly.pdbx_seq_one_letter_code
_entity_poly.pdbx_strand_id
1 'polypeptide(L)'
;MGIYIHGSLVAKTSREGYVFGDWQVILRDMHVHRYHKMADEFTSDEDVLYPQIKGIFVRGTYLEIFGFLQWVMRHPNCVYEFARNVDQRLRLGHAAYRVVNGDTIVPVSSSDEKQTLERAFSDLASTEFNGARQHLKLAAEGATAGNWAGSVRESIHAVEATAKSLVPDAKELGPALAKLEGHGAIHKAMKQGFSSLYGFTSDEKGIRHALLDGDAAKVDQTDALFMLGACAAFVSYLINKGRAAGLIKE
;
A
#
# COMPACT_ATOMS: atom_id res chain seq x y z
N MET A 1 -4.72 12.58 -16.03
CA MET A 1 -5.57 12.20 -14.88
C MET A 1 -6.57 13.29 -14.51
N GLY A 2 -6.12 14.54 -14.31
CA GLY A 2 -7.01 15.66 -13.98
C GLY A 2 -8.20 15.87 -14.93
N ILE A 3 -8.03 15.66 -16.25
CA ILE A 3 -9.11 15.76 -17.24
C ILE A 3 -10.24 14.74 -16.98
N TYR A 4 -9.89 13.50 -16.59
CA TYR A 4 -10.88 12.46 -16.31
C TYR A 4 -11.70 12.78 -15.05
N ILE A 5 -11.02 13.22 -13.98
CA ILE A 5 -11.69 13.61 -12.73
C ILE A 5 -12.56 14.83 -12.93
N HIS A 6 -12.06 15.84 -13.65
CA HIS A 6 -12.84 17.01 -14.01
C HIS A 6 -14.09 16.64 -14.82
N GLY A 7 -13.95 15.79 -15.85
CA GLY A 7 -15.10 15.32 -16.62
C GLY A 7 -16.13 14.57 -15.77
N SER A 8 -15.68 13.76 -14.80
CA SER A 8 -16.56 13.05 -13.86
C SER A 8 -17.26 13.98 -12.88
N LEU A 9 -16.58 15.03 -12.41
CA LEU A 9 -17.15 16.07 -11.56
C LEU A 9 -18.20 16.89 -12.33
N VAL A 10 -17.88 17.37 -13.53
CA VAL A 10 -18.82 18.13 -14.39
C VAL A 10 -20.09 17.34 -14.68
N ALA A 11 -19.98 16.02 -14.90
CA ALA A 11 -21.15 15.16 -15.09
C ALA A 11 -22.05 15.04 -13.84
N LYS A 12 -21.57 15.50 -12.68
CA LYS A 12 -22.26 15.47 -11.38
C LYS A 12 -22.47 16.87 -10.82
N THR A 13 -22.62 17.87 -11.69
CA THR A 13 -22.92 19.24 -11.28
C THR A 13 -24.27 19.69 -11.79
N SER A 14 -25.06 20.33 -10.91
CA SER A 14 -26.39 20.83 -11.24
C SER A 14 -26.30 22.03 -12.20
N ARG A 15 -27.44 22.41 -12.77
CA ARG A 15 -27.51 23.64 -13.60
C ARG A 15 -27.22 24.90 -12.79
N GLU A 16 -27.42 24.87 -11.48
CA GLU A 16 -27.08 25.97 -10.57
C GLU A 16 -25.62 25.94 -10.08
N GLY A 17 -24.77 25.03 -10.58
CA GLY A 17 -23.35 25.00 -10.25
C GLY A 17 -22.99 24.22 -8.97
N TYR A 18 -23.86 23.36 -8.47
CA TYR A 18 -23.58 22.55 -7.28
C TYR A 18 -23.22 21.10 -7.62
N VAL A 19 -22.07 20.62 -7.15
CA VAL A 19 -21.65 19.22 -7.23
C VAL A 19 -22.55 18.37 -6.32
N PHE A 20 -23.10 17.28 -6.86
CA PHE A 20 -24.05 16.40 -6.17
C PHE A 20 -23.67 14.91 -6.27
N GLY A 21 -24.36 14.06 -5.53
CA GLY A 21 -24.18 12.60 -5.56
C GLY A 21 -22.87 12.16 -4.92
N ASP A 22 -22.27 11.09 -5.43
CA ASP A 22 -21.08 10.47 -4.82
C ASP A 22 -19.92 11.45 -4.65
N TRP A 23 -19.68 12.34 -5.63
CA TRP A 23 -18.62 13.33 -5.53
C TRP A 23 -18.84 14.33 -4.41
N GLN A 24 -20.07 14.75 -4.15
CA GLN A 24 -20.38 15.64 -3.03
C GLN A 24 -20.01 14.97 -1.70
N VAL A 25 -20.39 13.70 -1.52
CA VAL A 25 -20.08 12.93 -0.31
C VAL A 25 -18.57 12.74 -0.15
N ILE A 26 -17.88 12.28 -1.20
CA ILE A 26 -16.43 12.05 -1.17
C ILE A 26 -15.66 13.33 -0.80
N LEU A 27 -16.04 14.47 -1.38
CA LEU A 27 -15.37 15.75 -1.16
C LEU A 27 -15.70 16.35 0.20
N ARG A 28 -16.94 16.19 0.68
CA ARG A 28 -17.31 16.56 2.05
C ARG A 28 -16.53 15.76 3.08
N ASP A 29 -16.47 14.45 2.91
CA ASP A 29 -15.76 13.56 3.82
C ASP A 29 -14.25 13.85 3.77
N MET A 30 -13.70 14.21 2.61
CA MET A 30 -12.32 14.68 2.51
C MET A 30 -12.10 15.98 3.30
N HIS A 31 -12.98 16.96 3.16
CA HIS A 31 -12.91 18.23 3.88
C HIS A 31 -12.92 18.03 5.40
N VAL A 32 -13.81 17.18 5.89
CA VAL A 32 -13.96 16.91 7.33
C VAL A 32 -12.87 15.99 7.86
N HIS A 33 -12.69 14.82 7.25
CA HIS A 33 -11.87 13.75 7.83
C HIS A 33 -10.40 13.82 7.43
N ARG A 34 -10.10 14.24 6.19
CA ARG A 34 -8.72 14.34 5.71
C ARG A 34 -8.10 15.69 6.01
N TYR A 35 -8.88 16.77 5.90
CA TYR A 35 -8.39 18.13 6.14
C TYR A 35 -8.78 18.69 7.51
N HIS A 36 -9.52 17.95 8.33
CA HIS A 36 -9.90 18.33 9.70
C HIS A 36 -10.62 19.68 9.79
N LYS A 37 -11.43 20.03 8.79
CA LYS A 37 -12.24 21.26 8.76
C LYS A 37 -13.65 21.03 9.26
N MET A 38 -14.35 22.10 9.66
CA MET A 38 -15.70 21.96 10.17
C MET A 38 -16.69 21.62 9.04
N ALA A 39 -17.67 20.76 9.35
CA ALA A 39 -18.58 20.23 8.33
C ALA A 39 -19.54 21.30 7.76
N ASP A 40 -19.85 22.34 8.52
CA ASP A 40 -20.65 23.49 8.13
C ASP A 40 -19.90 24.47 7.22
N GLU A 41 -18.57 24.40 7.17
CA GLU A 41 -17.74 25.17 6.22
C GLU A 41 -17.64 24.51 4.84
N PHE A 42 -18.18 23.30 4.67
CA PHE A 42 -18.16 22.62 3.39
C PHE A 42 -19.15 23.26 2.41
N THR A 43 -18.70 23.50 1.19
CA THR A 43 -19.54 23.94 0.07
C THR A 43 -19.45 22.96 -1.09
N SER A 44 -20.59 22.71 -1.74
CA SER A 44 -20.67 21.95 -2.99
C SER A 44 -20.57 22.81 -4.24
N ASP A 45 -20.34 24.11 -4.10
CA ASP A 45 -20.22 25.07 -5.20
C ASP A 45 -19.03 24.72 -6.12
N GLU A 46 -19.29 24.56 -7.41
CA GLU A 46 -18.28 24.19 -8.41
C GLU A 46 -17.21 25.27 -8.59
N ASP A 47 -17.56 26.55 -8.41
CA ASP A 47 -16.63 27.67 -8.50
C ASP A 47 -15.57 27.60 -7.39
N VAL A 48 -15.87 26.89 -6.29
CA VAL A 48 -14.94 26.62 -5.20
C VAL A 48 -14.25 25.26 -5.37
N LEU A 49 -15.01 24.20 -5.65
CA LEU A 49 -14.49 22.84 -5.69
C LEU A 49 -13.58 22.59 -6.90
N TYR A 50 -13.92 23.08 -8.09
CA TYR A 50 -13.10 22.81 -9.28
C TYR A 50 -11.70 23.42 -9.19
N PRO A 51 -11.51 24.70 -8.79
CA PRO A 51 -10.17 25.25 -8.62
C PRO A 51 -9.35 24.51 -7.56
N GLN A 52 -9.98 24.05 -6.48
CA GLN A 52 -9.31 23.27 -5.44
C GLN A 52 -8.79 21.93 -5.98
N ILE A 53 -9.66 21.13 -6.61
CA ILE A 53 -9.27 19.83 -7.17
C ILE A 53 -8.27 20.00 -8.31
N LYS A 54 -8.48 20.99 -9.20
CA LYS A 54 -7.51 21.32 -10.25
C LYS A 54 -6.17 21.72 -9.65
N GLY A 55 -6.16 22.43 -8.53
CA GLY A 55 -4.96 22.81 -7.78
C GLY A 55 -4.10 21.60 -7.39
N ILE A 56 -4.72 20.51 -6.93
CA ILE A 56 -4.01 19.26 -6.58
C ILE A 56 -3.23 18.72 -7.78
N PHE A 57 -3.81 18.70 -8.98
CA PHE A 57 -3.16 18.12 -10.16
C PHE A 57 -2.20 19.05 -10.89
N VAL A 58 -2.38 20.37 -10.77
CA VAL A 58 -1.56 21.37 -11.48
C VAL A 58 -0.38 21.83 -10.64
N ARG A 59 -0.56 21.95 -9.33
CA ARG A 59 0.46 22.48 -8.41
C ARG A 59 0.87 21.51 -7.31
N GLY A 60 0.12 20.44 -7.10
CA GLY A 60 0.39 19.48 -6.04
C GLY A 60 1.60 18.60 -6.32
N THR A 61 2.21 18.17 -5.24
CA THR A 61 3.25 17.14 -5.18
C THR A 61 2.68 15.76 -5.54
N TYR A 62 3.56 14.79 -5.82
CA TYR A 62 3.14 13.39 -5.99
C TYR A 62 2.34 12.86 -4.80
N LEU A 63 2.70 13.25 -3.58
CA LEU A 63 2.00 12.83 -2.36
C LEU A 63 0.57 13.37 -2.32
N GLU A 64 0.35 14.61 -2.73
CA GLU A 64 -0.98 15.22 -2.77
C GLU A 64 -1.85 14.59 -3.87
N ILE A 65 -1.26 14.38 -5.05
CA ILE A 65 -1.95 13.75 -6.19
C ILE A 65 -2.35 12.32 -5.84
N PHE A 66 -1.38 11.47 -5.45
CA PHE A 66 -1.66 10.07 -5.13
C PHE A 66 -2.47 9.94 -3.84
N GLY A 67 -2.26 10.82 -2.87
CA GLY A 67 -3.07 10.89 -1.66
C GLY A 67 -4.54 11.16 -1.94
N PHE A 68 -4.84 12.09 -2.85
CA PHE A 68 -6.21 12.34 -3.31
C PHE A 68 -6.79 11.13 -4.04
N LEU A 69 -6.05 10.54 -4.98
CA LEU A 69 -6.54 9.38 -5.74
C LEU A 69 -6.82 8.18 -4.83
N GLN A 70 -5.93 7.87 -3.89
CA GLN A 70 -6.13 6.81 -2.91
C GLN A 70 -7.29 7.10 -1.96
N TRP A 71 -7.48 8.37 -1.57
CA TRP A 71 -8.65 8.79 -0.80
C TRP A 71 -9.95 8.42 -1.53
N VAL A 72 -10.07 8.83 -2.80
CA VAL A 72 -11.25 8.52 -3.62
C VAL A 72 -11.42 7.01 -3.78
N MET A 73 -10.35 6.26 -4.08
CA MET A 73 -10.41 4.80 -4.26
C MET A 73 -10.90 4.05 -3.02
N ARG A 74 -10.58 4.55 -1.81
CA ARG A 74 -10.90 3.91 -0.53
C ARG A 74 -12.24 4.35 0.04
N HIS A 75 -12.86 5.37 -0.54
CA HIS A 75 -14.12 5.90 -0.07
C HIS A 75 -15.27 4.92 -0.33
N PRO A 76 -16.23 4.72 0.59
CA PRO A 76 -17.39 3.84 0.36
C PRO A 76 -18.20 4.19 -0.89
N ASN A 77 -18.33 5.48 -1.19
CA ASN A 77 -18.95 6.01 -2.42
C ASN A 77 -17.98 6.12 -3.62
N CYS A 78 -16.86 5.38 -3.63
CA CYS A 78 -15.91 5.41 -4.74
C CYS A 78 -16.63 5.19 -6.08
N VAL A 79 -16.35 6.08 -7.04
CA VAL A 79 -16.99 6.06 -8.35
C VAL A 79 -16.68 4.75 -9.06
N TYR A 80 -17.66 4.17 -9.77
CA TYR A 80 -17.49 2.91 -10.50
C TYR A 80 -16.24 2.93 -11.40
N GLU A 81 -15.45 1.85 -11.34
CA GLU A 81 -14.20 1.66 -12.07
C GLU A 81 -13.12 2.73 -11.86
N PHE A 82 -13.22 3.58 -10.84
CA PHE A 82 -12.27 4.66 -10.60
C PHE A 82 -10.83 4.15 -10.51
N ALA A 83 -10.59 3.10 -9.71
CA ALA A 83 -9.28 2.48 -9.55
C ALA A 83 -8.70 1.95 -10.88
N ARG A 84 -9.53 1.30 -11.70
CA ARG A 84 -9.15 0.80 -13.02
C ARG A 84 -8.77 1.94 -13.96
N ASN A 85 -9.55 3.02 -13.95
CA ASN A 85 -9.30 4.21 -14.76
C ASN A 85 -8.02 4.93 -14.30
N VAL A 86 -7.73 4.98 -12.99
CA VAL A 86 -6.47 5.49 -12.47
C VAL A 86 -5.29 4.63 -12.96
N ASP A 87 -5.34 3.30 -12.82
CA ASP A 87 -4.26 2.41 -13.29
C ASP A 87 -4.01 2.56 -14.79
N GLN A 88 -5.08 2.63 -15.60
CA GLN A 88 -4.96 2.82 -17.05
C GLN A 88 -4.26 4.15 -17.40
N ARG A 89 -4.59 5.23 -16.70
CA ARG A 89 -4.01 6.55 -16.97
C ARG A 89 -2.56 6.64 -16.51
N LEU A 90 -2.18 5.96 -15.42
CA LEU A 90 -0.78 5.83 -15.02
C LEU A 90 0.04 5.09 -16.09
N ARG A 91 -0.52 4.02 -16.67
CA ARG A 91 0.12 3.28 -17.77
C ARG A 91 0.27 4.12 -19.03
N LEU A 92 -0.80 4.78 -19.46
CA LEU A 92 -0.78 5.66 -20.65
C LEU A 92 0.19 6.84 -20.48
N GLY A 93 0.35 7.33 -19.26
CA GLY A 93 1.32 8.38 -18.94
C GLY A 93 2.74 7.87 -18.69
N HIS A 94 3.02 6.58 -18.89
CA HIS A 94 4.31 5.93 -18.59
C HIS A 94 4.83 6.21 -17.17
N ALA A 95 3.94 6.43 -16.21
CA ALA A 95 4.32 6.65 -14.82
C ALA A 95 4.92 5.36 -14.24
N ALA A 96 5.91 5.48 -13.37
CA ALA A 96 6.49 4.35 -12.62
C ALA A 96 5.58 3.85 -11.47
N TYR A 97 4.27 4.16 -11.51
CA TYR A 97 3.32 3.84 -10.44
C TYR A 97 2.14 3.01 -10.96
N ARG A 98 1.61 2.10 -10.14
CA ARG A 98 0.43 1.28 -10.47
C ARG A 98 -0.55 1.22 -9.30
N VAL A 99 -1.81 0.96 -9.62
CA VAL A 99 -2.80 0.61 -8.61
C VAL A 99 -2.70 -0.89 -8.32
N VAL A 100 -2.54 -1.22 -7.05
CA VAL A 100 -2.46 -2.56 -6.48
C VAL A 100 -3.61 -2.73 -5.49
N ASN A 101 -4.20 -3.93 -5.46
CA ASN A 101 -5.33 -4.28 -4.60
C ASN A 101 -6.56 -3.35 -4.76
N GLY A 102 -6.66 -2.67 -5.91
CA GLY A 102 -7.77 -1.77 -6.23
C GLY A 102 -7.82 -0.45 -5.44
N ASP A 103 -6.93 -0.22 -4.46
CA ASP A 103 -7.08 0.91 -3.53
C ASP A 103 -5.77 1.61 -3.15
N THR A 104 -4.63 1.09 -3.60
CA THR A 104 -3.29 1.56 -3.19
C THR A 104 -2.43 1.79 -4.42
N ILE A 105 -1.82 2.98 -4.51
CA ILE A 105 -0.88 3.33 -5.57
C ILE A 105 0.50 3.01 -5.04
N VAL A 106 1.32 2.34 -5.86
CA VAL A 106 2.68 1.89 -5.49
C VAL A 106 3.63 2.17 -6.64
N PRO A 107 4.86 2.68 -6.39
CA PRO A 107 5.89 2.66 -7.42
C PRO A 107 6.24 1.21 -7.76
N VAL A 108 6.32 0.87 -9.04
CA VAL A 108 6.74 -0.45 -9.51
C VAL A 108 7.77 -0.29 -10.62
N SER A 109 8.81 -1.11 -10.56
CA SER A 109 9.87 -1.18 -11.55
C SER A 109 9.47 -2.03 -12.77
N SER A 110 8.52 -2.96 -12.61
CA SER A 110 8.08 -3.87 -13.68
C SER A 110 6.63 -4.34 -13.56
N SER A 111 6.11 -4.98 -14.60
CA SER A 111 4.81 -5.68 -14.56
C SER A 111 4.82 -6.89 -13.62
N ASP A 112 5.95 -7.57 -13.51
CA ASP A 112 6.09 -8.78 -12.69
C ASP A 112 6.08 -8.42 -11.20
N GLU A 113 6.65 -7.28 -10.83
CA GLU A 113 6.58 -6.74 -9.48
C GLU A 113 5.12 -6.40 -9.10
N LYS A 114 4.37 -5.78 -10.01
CA LYS A 114 2.93 -5.55 -9.83
C LYS A 114 2.19 -6.87 -9.58
N GLN A 115 2.40 -7.87 -10.44
CA GLN A 115 1.72 -9.15 -10.32
C GLN A 115 2.08 -9.86 -9.01
N THR A 116 3.35 -9.76 -8.58
CA THR A 116 3.83 -10.31 -7.32
C THR A 116 3.09 -9.69 -6.13
N LEU A 117 2.93 -8.36 -6.13
CA LEU A 117 2.17 -7.66 -5.09
C LEU A 117 0.68 -8.04 -5.10
N GLU A 118 0.04 -8.06 -6.26
CA GLU A 118 -1.37 -8.46 -6.39
C GLU A 118 -1.60 -9.89 -5.89
N ARG A 119 -0.69 -10.81 -6.21
CA ARG A 119 -0.74 -12.18 -5.70
C ARG A 119 -0.57 -12.24 -4.19
N ALA A 120 0.37 -11.49 -3.63
CA ALA A 120 0.58 -11.44 -2.18
C ALA A 120 -0.67 -10.93 -1.45
N PHE A 121 -1.31 -9.86 -1.94
CA PHE A 121 -2.58 -9.38 -1.38
C PHE A 121 -3.70 -10.42 -1.50
N SER A 122 -3.77 -11.16 -2.61
CA SER A 122 -4.72 -12.25 -2.78
C SER A 122 -4.48 -13.41 -1.81
N ASP A 123 -3.22 -13.79 -1.58
CA ASP A 123 -2.86 -14.86 -0.64
C ASP A 123 -3.16 -14.45 0.82
N LEU A 124 -3.07 -13.15 1.12
CA LEU A 124 -3.39 -12.53 2.42
C LEU A 124 -4.89 -12.19 2.60
N ALA A 125 -5.78 -12.68 1.73
CA ALA A 125 -7.20 -12.35 1.79
C ALA A 125 -7.89 -12.88 3.06
N SER A 126 -7.47 -14.05 3.56
CA SER A 126 -8.03 -14.70 4.74
C SER A 126 -7.82 -13.90 6.03
N THR A 127 -8.78 -13.98 6.96
CA THR A 127 -8.81 -13.17 8.18
C THR A 127 -7.62 -13.39 9.11
N GLU A 128 -7.06 -14.60 9.12
CA GLU A 128 -5.87 -14.93 9.90
C GLU A 128 -4.64 -14.08 9.51
N PHE A 129 -4.60 -13.60 8.26
CA PHE A 129 -3.49 -12.81 7.73
C PHE A 129 -3.74 -11.30 7.72
N ASN A 130 -4.79 -10.81 8.38
CA ASN A 130 -5.14 -9.38 8.41
C ASN A 130 -3.97 -8.47 8.83
N GLY A 131 -3.19 -8.88 9.83
CA GLY A 131 -2.02 -8.13 10.28
C GLY A 131 -0.93 -8.04 9.20
N ALA A 132 -0.62 -9.15 8.55
CA ALA A 132 0.34 -9.19 7.45
C ALA A 132 -0.13 -8.36 6.25
N ARG A 133 -1.42 -8.42 5.91
CA ARG A 133 -2.03 -7.57 4.88
C ARG A 133 -1.90 -6.09 5.17
N GLN A 134 -2.13 -5.69 6.42
CA GLN A 134 -1.99 -4.30 6.83
C GLN A 134 -0.55 -3.81 6.70
N HIS A 135 0.43 -4.60 7.15
CA HIS A 135 1.84 -4.26 6.99
C HIS A 135 2.27 -4.17 5.52
N LEU A 136 1.83 -5.10 4.66
CA LEU A 136 2.15 -5.04 3.22
C LEU A 136 1.54 -3.78 2.57
N LYS A 137 0.34 -3.37 3.01
CA LYS A 137 -0.29 -2.12 2.57
C LYS A 137 0.49 -0.89 3.03
N LEU A 138 0.90 -0.84 4.29
CA LEU A 138 1.72 0.26 4.82
C LEU A 138 3.08 0.35 4.13
N ALA A 139 3.67 -0.80 3.77
CA ALA A 139 4.91 -0.84 3.00
C ALA A 139 4.75 -0.19 1.63
N ALA A 140 3.72 -0.61 0.89
CA ALA A 140 3.33 -0.04 -0.40
C ALA A 140 3.07 1.48 -0.33
N GLU A 141 2.37 1.95 0.70
CA GLU A 141 2.14 3.37 0.94
C GLU A 141 3.43 4.13 1.25
N GLY A 142 4.33 3.53 2.05
CA GLY A 142 5.64 4.08 2.37
C GLY A 142 6.48 4.29 1.12
N ALA A 143 6.51 3.32 0.22
CA ALA A 143 7.19 3.44 -1.07
C ALA A 143 6.62 4.61 -1.90
N THR A 144 5.30 4.76 -1.94
CA THR A 144 4.66 5.89 -2.67
C THR A 144 4.94 7.24 -2.04
N ALA A 145 5.03 7.29 -0.71
CA ALA A 145 5.31 8.53 0.02
C ALA A 145 6.80 8.92 -0.01
N GLY A 146 7.68 8.12 -0.62
CA GLY A 146 9.13 8.31 -0.53
C GLY A 146 9.71 8.00 0.86
N ASN A 147 8.93 7.33 1.72
CA ASN A 147 9.38 6.86 3.03
C ASN A 147 10.02 5.47 2.88
N TRP A 148 11.21 5.44 2.30
CA TRP A 148 11.93 4.21 1.95
C TRP A 148 12.19 3.31 3.16
N ALA A 149 12.70 3.88 4.25
CA ALA A 149 12.93 3.15 5.50
C ALA A 149 11.62 2.58 6.08
N GLY A 150 10.52 3.33 6.02
CA GLY A 150 9.20 2.86 6.39
C GLY A 150 8.71 1.70 5.52
N SER A 151 8.90 1.81 4.20
CA SER A 151 8.56 0.74 3.25
C SER A 151 9.30 -0.56 3.57
N VAL A 152 10.61 -0.50 3.78
CA VAL A 152 11.43 -1.68 4.11
C VAL A 152 10.98 -2.30 5.44
N ARG A 153 10.78 -1.48 6.48
CA ARG A 153 10.36 -1.95 7.80
C ARG A 153 9.02 -2.69 7.73
N GLU A 154 8.03 -2.08 7.11
CA GLU A 154 6.68 -2.65 7.01
C GLU A 154 6.65 -3.88 6.08
N SER A 155 7.53 -3.95 5.08
CA SER A 155 7.71 -5.15 4.24
C SER A 155 8.14 -6.35 5.08
N ILE A 156 9.08 -6.16 6.01
CA ILE A 156 9.53 -7.21 6.95
C ILE A 156 8.44 -7.55 7.96
N HIS A 157 7.74 -6.56 8.50
CA HIS A 157 6.63 -6.82 9.42
C HIS A 157 5.52 -7.65 8.76
N ALA A 158 5.28 -7.50 7.45
CA ALA A 158 4.34 -8.33 6.71
C ALA A 158 4.76 -9.81 6.70
N VAL A 159 6.04 -10.08 6.47
CA VAL A 159 6.65 -11.42 6.52
C VAL A 159 6.57 -12.01 7.93
N GLU A 160 6.91 -11.22 8.96
CA GLU A 160 6.84 -11.64 10.35
C GLU A 160 5.43 -11.99 10.79
N ALA A 161 4.46 -11.12 10.47
CA ALA A 161 3.05 -11.37 10.78
C ALA A 161 2.53 -12.63 10.06
N THR A 162 2.97 -12.87 8.82
CA THR A 162 2.64 -14.10 8.08
C THR A 162 3.23 -15.32 8.79
N ALA A 163 4.52 -15.30 9.13
CA ALA A 163 5.20 -16.40 9.81
C ALA A 163 4.59 -16.70 11.19
N LYS A 164 4.20 -15.66 11.94
CA LYS A 164 3.50 -15.78 13.23
C LYS A 164 2.11 -16.40 13.08
N SER A 165 1.40 -16.08 12.00
CA SER A 165 0.09 -16.67 11.72
C SER A 165 0.19 -18.18 11.47
N LEU A 166 1.28 -18.62 10.81
CA LEU A 166 1.57 -20.04 10.58
C LEU A 166 2.09 -20.76 11.84
N VAL A 167 2.77 -20.03 12.72
CA VAL A 167 3.47 -20.58 13.88
C VAL A 167 3.25 -19.67 15.10
N PRO A 168 2.09 -19.76 15.78
CA PRO A 168 1.67 -18.78 16.79
C PRO A 168 2.63 -18.60 17.98
N ASP A 169 3.34 -19.64 18.41
CA ASP A 169 4.27 -19.51 19.54
C ASP A 169 5.65 -18.93 19.16
N ALA A 170 5.87 -18.57 17.89
CA ALA A 170 7.08 -17.87 17.48
C ALA A 170 6.90 -16.35 17.65
N LYS A 171 7.77 -15.70 18.44
CA LYS A 171 7.71 -14.24 18.66
C LYS A 171 8.41 -13.42 17.58
N GLU A 172 9.30 -14.04 16.82
CA GLU A 172 10.16 -13.42 15.82
C GLU A 172 10.28 -14.31 14.59
N LEU A 173 10.74 -13.74 13.47
CA LEU A 173 10.88 -14.46 12.20
C LEU A 173 11.83 -15.66 12.30
N GLY A 174 13.00 -15.49 12.92
CA GLY A 174 14.00 -16.55 13.05
C GLY A 174 13.46 -17.84 13.69
N PRO A 175 12.85 -17.76 14.90
CA PRO A 175 12.15 -18.88 15.53
C PRO A 175 11.03 -19.48 14.68
N ALA A 176 10.25 -18.66 13.98
CA ALA A 176 9.17 -19.15 13.11
C ALA A 176 9.74 -19.99 11.96
N LEU A 177 10.78 -19.50 11.29
CA LEU A 177 11.44 -20.24 10.21
C LEU A 177 12.11 -21.52 10.70
N ALA A 178 12.65 -21.55 11.92
CA ALA A 178 13.20 -22.76 12.52
C ALA A 178 12.12 -23.83 12.77
N LYS A 179 10.92 -23.43 13.22
CA LYS A 179 9.78 -24.35 13.36
C LYS A 179 9.28 -24.85 12.00
N LEU A 180 9.21 -23.97 10.98
CA LEU A 180 8.87 -24.36 9.62
C LEU A 180 9.90 -25.32 9.01
N GLU A 181 11.20 -25.14 9.30
CA GLU A 181 12.25 -26.11 8.98
C GLU A 181 11.99 -27.46 9.68
N GLY A 182 11.68 -27.44 10.98
CA GLY A 182 11.39 -28.65 11.77
C GLY A 182 10.19 -29.45 11.25
N HIS A 183 9.18 -28.78 10.68
CA HIS A 183 8.04 -29.42 10.01
C HIS A 183 8.35 -29.89 8.58
N GLY A 184 9.58 -29.75 8.09
CA GLY A 184 9.97 -30.09 6.72
C GLY A 184 9.41 -29.13 5.66
N ALA A 185 8.83 -28.00 6.06
CA ALA A 185 8.24 -27.04 5.15
C ALA A 185 9.31 -26.23 4.40
N ILE A 186 10.45 -25.95 5.05
CA ILE A 186 11.54 -25.14 4.50
C ILE A 186 12.88 -25.87 4.65
N HIS A 187 13.72 -25.83 3.60
CA HIS A 187 15.06 -26.39 3.65
C HIS A 187 16.02 -25.52 4.49
N LYS A 188 16.94 -26.15 5.22
CA LYS A 188 17.92 -25.47 6.11
C LYS A 188 18.66 -24.31 5.46
N ALA A 189 19.20 -24.52 4.25
CA ALA A 189 19.94 -23.48 3.53
C ALA A 189 19.04 -22.30 3.14
N MET A 190 17.78 -22.57 2.83
CA MET A 190 16.80 -21.54 2.49
C MET A 190 16.44 -20.70 3.72
N LYS A 191 16.26 -21.33 4.90
CA LYS A 191 16.14 -20.62 6.18
C LYS A 191 17.33 -19.68 6.40
N GLN A 192 18.55 -20.19 6.24
CA GLN A 192 19.76 -19.40 6.46
C GLN A 192 19.82 -18.19 5.52
N GLY A 193 19.48 -18.37 4.24
CA GLY A 193 19.40 -17.27 3.28
C GLY A 193 18.41 -16.18 3.71
N PHE A 194 17.21 -16.56 4.16
CA PHE A 194 16.23 -15.63 4.70
C PHE A 194 16.75 -14.91 5.96
N SER A 195 17.32 -15.64 6.92
CA SER A 195 17.88 -15.04 8.13
C SER A 195 18.95 -13.99 7.80
N SER A 196 19.84 -14.27 6.83
CA SER A 196 20.87 -13.31 6.42
C SER A 196 20.29 -12.08 5.72
N LEU A 197 19.34 -12.28 4.79
CA LEU A 197 18.69 -11.19 4.06
C LEU A 197 17.98 -10.21 5.01
N TYR A 198 17.39 -10.72 6.10
CA TYR A 198 16.67 -9.90 7.06
C TYR A 198 17.54 -9.37 8.21
N GLY A 199 18.75 -9.92 8.38
CA GLY A 199 19.79 -9.34 9.25
C GLY A 199 20.07 -7.89 8.89
N PHE A 200 20.15 -7.57 7.58
CA PHE A 200 20.27 -6.20 7.05
C PHE A 200 19.29 -5.20 7.68
N THR A 201 18.02 -5.60 7.86
CA THR A 201 16.99 -4.70 8.43
C THR A 201 17.11 -4.50 9.95
N SER A 202 17.89 -5.35 10.62
CA SER A 202 18.22 -5.25 12.05
C SER A 202 19.49 -4.45 12.28
N ASP A 203 20.45 -4.58 11.36
CA ASP A 203 21.77 -3.98 11.47
C ASP A 203 21.80 -2.52 11.00
N GLU A 204 20.95 -2.15 10.02
CA GLU A 204 20.83 -0.78 9.54
C GLU A 204 20.02 0.07 10.52
N LYS A 205 20.72 0.96 11.24
CA LYS A 205 20.11 1.89 12.20
C LYS A 205 19.04 2.74 11.48
N GLY A 206 17.86 2.88 12.10
CA GLY A 206 16.76 3.66 11.52
C GLY A 206 15.70 2.86 10.75
N ILE A 207 15.98 1.60 10.34
CA ILE A 207 14.96 0.75 9.71
C ILE A 207 14.01 0.19 10.76
N ARG A 208 14.51 -0.55 11.76
CA ARG A 208 13.68 -1.15 12.83
C ARG A 208 13.48 -0.27 14.07
N HIS A 209 14.45 0.57 14.39
CA HIS A 209 14.35 1.54 15.49
C HIS A 209 14.36 2.93 14.89
N ALA A 210 13.21 3.62 14.92
CA ALA A 210 13.14 5.01 14.50
C ALA A 210 14.17 5.82 15.30
N LEU A 211 15.12 6.43 14.61
CA LEU A 211 16.11 7.30 15.26
C LEU A 211 15.42 8.59 15.65
N LEU A 212 15.51 8.93 16.94
CA LEU A 212 15.12 10.24 17.48
C LEU A 212 16.15 11.32 17.09
N ASP A 213 17.36 10.92 16.68
CA ASP A 213 18.49 11.80 16.39
C ASP A 213 19.10 11.50 15.00
N GLY A 214 18.84 12.38 14.04
CA GLY A 214 19.75 12.81 12.97
C GLY A 214 20.19 11.84 11.86
N ASP A 215 20.41 10.56 12.12
CA ASP A 215 20.96 9.61 11.14
C ASP A 215 19.82 8.85 10.43
N ALA A 216 19.28 9.39 9.34
CA ALA A 216 18.32 8.63 8.53
C ALA A 216 18.96 7.32 8.03
N ALA A 217 18.24 6.20 8.10
CA ALA A 217 18.69 4.92 7.54
C ALA A 217 19.14 5.13 6.09
N LYS A 218 20.28 4.54 5.69
CA LYS A 218 20.79 4.64 4.31
C LYS A 218 20.03 3.65 3.41
N VAL A 219 18.74 3.92 3.24
CA VAL A 219 17.84 3.14 2.38
C VAL A 219 17.33 4.05 1.29
N ASP A 220 17.57 3.66 0.04
CA ASP A 220 17.07 4.40 -1.11
C ASP A 220 15.82 3.75 -1.73
N GLN A 221 15.36 4.34 -2.84
CA GLN A 221 14.21 3.82 -3.58
C GLN A 221 14.45 2.40 -4.10
N THR A 222 15.67 2.07 -4.53
CA THR A 222 16.04 0.76 -5.05
C THR A 222 15.91 -0.30 -3.97
N ASP A 223 16.42 0.00 -2.77
CA ASP A 223 16.29 -0.87 -1.60
C ASP A 223 14.82 -1.10 -1.23
N ALA A 224 14.02 -0.02 -1.18
CA ALA A 224 12.62 -0.10 -0.82
C ALA A 224 11.78 -0.92 -1.81
N LEU A 225 11.99 -0.73 -3.10
CA LEU A 225 11.29 -1.48 -4.15
C LEU A 225 11.70 -2.96 -4.15
N PHE A 226 13.01 -3.23 -4.05
CA PHE A 226 13.50 -4.60 -3.94
C PHE A 226 12.89 -5.31 -2.73
N MET A 227 12.92 -4.67 -1.55
CA MET A 227 12.38 -5.25 -0.33
C MET A 227 10.87 -5.45 -0.39
N LEU A 228 10.12 -4.51 -0.95
CA LEU A 228 8.67 -4.65 -1.13
C LEU A 228 8.33 -5.85 -2.02
N GLY A 229 8.97 -5.97 -3.19
CA GLY A 229 8.78 -7.09 -4.11
C GLY A 229 9.22 -8.44 -3.52
N ALA A 230 10.40 -8.47 -2.89
CA ALA A 230 10.94 -9.69 -2.27
C ALA A 230 10.08 -10.17 -1.10
N CYS A 231 9.60 -9.25 -0.24
CA CYS A 231 8.73 -9.60 0.88
C CYS A 231 7.34 -10.02 0.41
N ALA A 232 6.78 -9.39 -0.63
CA ALA A 232 5.52 -9.83 -1.24
C ALA A 232 5.62 -11.28 -1.75
N ALA A 233 6.68 -11.60 -2.51
CA ALA A 233 6.94 -12.97 -2.94
C ALA A 233 7.13 -13.93 -1.76
N PHE A 234 7.82 -13.48 -0.70
CA PHE A 234 8.09 -14.33 0.46
C PHE A 234 6.85 -14.62 1.29
N VAL A 235 5.94 -13.66 1.44
CA VAL A 235 4.63 -13.87 2.07
C VAL A 235 3.86 -14.98 1.34
N SER A 236 3.71 -14.86 0.02
CA SER A 236 3.06 -15.90 -0.80
C SER A 236 3.76 -17.25 -0.65
N TYR A 237 5.10 -17.27 -0.62
CA TYR A 237 5.86 -18.49 -0.38
C TYR A 237 5.54 -19.12 0.98
N LEU A 238 5.56 -18.35 2.07
CA LEU A 238 5.29 -18.85 3.42
C LEU A 238 3.87 -19.42 3.53
N ILE A 239 2.88 -18.72 3.00
CA ILE A 239 1.49 -19.19 2.99
C ILE A 239 1.39 -20.54 2.27
N ASN A 240 2.00 -20.67 1.09
CA ASN A 240 1.99 -21.94 0.35
C ASN A 240 2.73 -23.06 1.07
N LYS A 241 3.83 -22.75 1.77
CA LYS A 241 4.51 -23.72 2.66
C LYS A 241 3.65 -24.12 3.84
N GLY A 242 2.93 -23.17 4.45
CA GLY A 242 1.96 -23.41 5.51
C GLY A 242 0.83 -24.35 5.07
N ARG A 243 0.24 -24.10 3.89
CA ARG A 243 -0.79 -24.97 3.28
C ARG A 243 -0.26 -26.39 3.08
N ALA A 244 0.91 -26.53 2.46
CA ALA A 244 1.52 -27.84 2.20
C ALA A 244 1.86 -28.62 3.48
N ALA A 245 2.16 -27.92 4.58
CA ALA A 245 2.46 -28.51 5.88
C ALA A 245 1.22 -28.71 6.78
N GLY A 246 0.01 -28.37 6.30
CA GLY A 246 -1.23 -28.48 7.09
C GLY A 246 -1.33 -27.49 8.25
N LEU A 247 -0.62 -26.35 8.17
CA LEU A 247 -0.59 -25.32 9.22
C LEU A 247 -1.69 -24.27 9.06
N ILE A 248 -2.37 -24.24 7.91
CA ILE A 248 -3.52 -23.37 7.64
C ILE A 248 -4.76 -24.25 7.58
N LYS A 249 -5.81 -23.88 8.32
CA LYS A 249 -7.10 -24.57 8.26
C LYS A 249 -7.87 -24.04 7.05
N GLU A 250 -8.41 -24.94 6.23
CA GLU A 250 -9.30 -24.59 5.11
C GLU A 250 -10.55 -23.82 5.57
#